data_AF-A0A976MDG9-F1
#
_entry.id   AF-A0A976MDG9-F1
#
_cell.length_a   1.000
_cell.length_b   1.000
_cell.length_c   1.000
_cell.angle_alpha   90.00
_cell.angle_beta   90.00
_cell.angle_gamma   90.00
#
_symmetry.space_group_name_H-M   'P 1'
#
loop_
_entity.id
_entity.type
_entity.pdbx_description
1 polymer ?
#
loop_
_entity_poly.entity_id
_entity_poly.type
_entity_poly.pdbx_seq_one_letter_code
_entity_poly.pdbx_strand_id
1 'polypeptide(L)'
;MNLIRLFRPQIPFSAIPKRGIEELWKGGYLDPETPFGQKEKLSTTGYPWPSYLLRQKSFEDLRSLYFSCLKEKNLLLGERWAAYQNHTKPPKHGRLKKVKLTMKRILGVITRREIHQQCIRAKQILKAQEEKEVLETRMFKLKELLNELNFKIKRSKLEDSLAKTGWINTASRIEAEIEEIEMKLQPLRKETLQLRTPNWRYEKKYSDLPGRITWNKDYIPALRNVMRRPFKFY
;
A
#
# COMPACT_ATOMS: atom_id res chain seq x y z
N MET A 1 -8.36 17.21 -63.83
CA MET A 1 -8.12 18.34 -62.90
C MET A 1 -9.08 18.21 -61.72
N ASN A 2 -8.83 17.26 -60.80
CA ASN A 2 -9.71 17.01 -59.66
C ASN A 2 -9.21 17.76 -58.42
N LEU A 3 -9.82 18.91 -58.13
CA LEU A 3 -9.64 19.64 -56.89
C LEU A 3 -10.54 19.02 -55.81
N ILE A 4 -10.06 17.96 -55.16
CA ILE A 4 -10.67 17.47 -53.93
C ILE A 4 -10.32 18.48 -52.83
N ARG A 5 -11.22 19.45 -52.61
CA ARG A 5 -11.17 20.30 -51.41
C ARG A 5 -11.46 19.41 -50.21
N LEU A 6 -10.40 19.02 -49.50
CA LEU A 6 -10.48 18.45 -48.16
C LEU A 6 -11.12 19.50 -47.24
N PHE A 7 -12.44 19.45 -47.08
CA PHE A 7 -13.11 20.11 -45.98
C PHE A 7 -12.66 19.43 -44.69
N ARG A 8 -11.60 19.98 -44.09
CA ARG A 8 -11.26 19.70 -42.70
C ARG A 8 -12.43 20.22 -41.87
N PRO A 9 -13.15 19.39 -41.10
CA PRO A 9 -14.15 19.92 -40.19
C PRO A 9 -13.42 20.87 -39.24
N GLN A 10 -13.77 22.15 -39.31
CA GLN A 10 -13.42 23.11 -38.28
C GLN A 10 -14.09 22.60 -37.01
N ILE A 11 -13.31 21.90 -36.17
CA ILE A 11 -13.74 21.55 -34.83
C ILE A 11 -14.12 22.89 -34.19
N PRO A 12 -15.39 23.15 -33.83
CA PRO A 12 -15.73 24.40 -33.20
C PRO A 12 -14.83 24.55 -31.98
N PHE A 13 -14.23 25.73 -31.83
CA PHE A 13 -13.37 26.09 -30.71
C PHE A 13 -14.23 26.20 -29.42
N SER A 14 -14.89 25.11 -29.02
CA SER A 14 -15.60 24.96 -27.77
C SER A 14 -14.75 24.16 -26.77
N ALA A 15 -13.43 24.42 -26.79
CA ALA A 15 -12.49 23.91 -25.80
C ALA A 15 -12.21 24.96 -24.70
N ILE A 16 -12.99 26.04 -24.63
CA ILE A 16 -13.02 26.87 -23.43
C ILE A 16 -13.68 26.00 -22.36
N PRO A 17 -12.98 25.61 -21.28
CA PRO A 17 -13.63 24.88 -20.21
C PRO A 17 -14.77 25.77 -19.71
N LYS A 18 -16.01 25.24 -19.69
CA LYS A 18 -17.21 25.96 -19.17
C LYS A 18 -17.07 26.41 -17.70
N ARG A 19 -15.98 26.00 -17.05
CA ARG A 19 -15.62 26.22 -15.65
C ARG A 19 -14.13 26.57 -15.61
N GLY A 20 -13.82 27.84 -15.36
CA GLY A 20 -12.46 28.37 -15.31
C GLY A 20 -12.12 28.99 -13.96
N ILE A 21 -11.39 30.11 -13.98
CA ILE A 21 -10.97 30.86 -12.79
C ILE A 21 -12.19 31.36 -11.99
N GLU A 22 -13.33 31.57 -12.64
CA GLU A 22 -14.59 32.02 -12.04
C GLU A 22 -15.06 31.16 -10.86
N GLU A 23 -14.76 29.85 -10.84
CA GLU A 23 -15.12 28.98 -9.71
C GLU A 23 -14.50 29.44 -8.37
N LEU A 24 -13.44 30.27 -8.41
CA LEU A 24 -12.79 30.80 -7.22
C LEU A 24 -13.62 31.84 -6.47
N TRP A 25 -14.56 32.52 -7.15
CA TRP A 25 -15.40 33.55 -6.52
C TRP A 25 -16.89 33.34 -6.73
N LYS A 26 -17.32 32.54 -7.72
CA LYS A 26 -18.74 32.33 -8.05
C LYS A 26 -19.56 31.85 -6.83
N GLY A 27 -20.65 32.56 -6.54
CA GLY A 27 -21.50 32.31 -5.36
C GLY A 27 -20.91 32.74 -4.02
N GLY A 28 -19.71 33.33 -4.02
CA GLY A 28 -19.08 33.98 -2.88
C GLY A 28 -19.40 35.48 -2.78
N TYR A 29 -18.79 36.15 -1.82
CA TYR A 29 -18.97 37.59 -1.58
C TYR A 29 -18.31 38.47 -2.65
N LEU A 30 -17.30 37.94 -3.35
CA LEU A 30 -16.58 38.63 -4.42
C LEU A 30 -17.26 38.53 -5.79
N ASP A 31 -18.29 37.72 -5.91
CA ASP A 31 -19.01 37.52 -7.17
C ASP A 31 -19.89 38.74 -7.51
N PRO A 32 -19.71 39.41 -8.66
CA PRO A 32 -20.54 40.55 -9.03
C PRO A 32 -21.95 40.15 -9.47
N GLU A 33 -22.16 38.93 -9.98
CA GLU A 33 -23.42 38.53 -10.60
C GLU A 33 -24.48 38.12 -9.56
N THR A 34 -24.05 37.55 -8.44
CA THR A 34 -24.98 37.01 -7.44
C THR A 34 -25.49 38.09 -6.48
N PRO A 35 -26.81 38.16 -6.22
CA PRO A 35 -27.37 39.15 -5.31
C PRO A 35 -26.99 38.86 -3.85
N PHE A 36 -26.89 39.90 -3.02
CA PHE A 36 -26.44 39.79 -1.63
C PHE A 36 -27.27 38.81 -0.79
N GLY A 37 -28.59 38.84 -0.92
CA GLY A 37 -29.48 37.91 -0.19
C GLY A 37 -29.23 36.43 -0.54
N GLN A 38 -28.78 36.13 -1.77
CA GLN A 38 -28.41 34.77 -2.16
C GLN A 38 -27.03 34.39 -1.61
N LYS A 39 -26.06 35.31 -1.63
CA LYS A 39 -24.74 35.12 -1.01
C LYS A 39 -24.85 34.80 0.48
N GLU A 40 -25.73 35.49 1.20
CA GLU A 40 -25.93 35.26 2.64
C GLU A 40 -26.55 33.89 2.94
N LYS A 41 -27.51 33.45 2.10
CA LYS A 41 -28.08 32.10 2.18
C LYS A 41 -27.01 31.04 1.92
N LEU A 42 -26.22 31.19 0.86
CA LEU A 42 -25.14 30.25 0.50
C LEU A 42 -24.02 30.19 1.54
N SER A 43 -23.74 31.29 2.22
CA SER A 43 -22.71 31.35 3.26
C SER A 43 -23.16 30.78 4.61
N THR A 44 -24.45 30.49 4.77
CA THR A 44 -24.99 29.82 5.95
C THR A 44 -24.63 28.34 5.89
N THR A 45 -23.82 27.88 6.85
CA THR A 45 -23.26 26.52 6.83
C THR A 45 -23.64 25.72 8.06
N GLY A 46 -23.99 24.45 7.84
CA GLY A 46 -24.23 23.48 8.90
C GLY A 46 -22.95 23.01 9.61
N TYR A 47 -23.01 21.83 10.22
CA TYR A 47 -21.89 21.23 10.93
C TYR A 47 -20.86 20.60 9.98
N PRO A 48 -19.58 20.52 10.38
CA PRO A 48 -18.57 19.79 9.64
C PRO A 48 -18.84 18.28 9.69
N TRP A 49 -18.62 17.59 8.56
CA TRP A 49 -18.69 16.13 8.43
C TRP A 49 -18.03 15.40 9.62
N PRO A 50 -18.78 14.60 10.40
CA PRO A 50 -18.24 13.83 11.50
C PRO A 50 -17.53 12.56 10.98
N SER A 51 -16.50 12.12 11.71
CA SER A 51 -15.66 11.00 11.29
C SER A 51 -16.43 9.68 11.19
N TYR A 52 -17.49 9.48 11.97
CA TYR A 52 -18.27 8.24 11.92
C TYR A 52 -19.04 8.08 10.60
N LEU A 53 -19.62 9.16 10.06
CA LEU A 53 -20.27 9.15 8.75
C LEU A 53 -19.25 8.94 7.62
N LEU A 54 -18.08 9.59 7.73
CA LEU A 54 -17.01 9.44 6.74
C LEU A 54 -16.48 8.00 6.65
N ARG A 55 -16.50 7.25 7.76
CA ARG A 55 -16.10 5.84 7.76
C ARG A 55 -17.03 4.92 6.97
N GLN A 56 -18.29 5.31 6.79
CA GLN A 56 -19.27 4.53 6.01
C GLN A 56 -19.18 4.79 4.50
N LYS A 57 -18.43 5.81 4.07
CA LYS A 57 -18.33 6.19 2.66
C LYS A 57 -17.24 5.44 1.90
N SER A 58 -17.46 5.24 0.60
CA SER A 58 -16.48 4.63 -0.30
C SER A 58 -15.25 5.53 -0.47
N PHE A 59 -14.13 4.98 -0.96
CA PHE A 59 -12.95 5.79 -1.26
C PHE A 59 -13.25 6.86 -2.32
N GLU A 60 -14.07 6.52 -3.32
CA GLU A 60 -14.45 7.43 -4.40
C GLU A 60 -15.30 8.60 -3.91
N ASP A 61 -16.27 8.34 -3.03
CA ASP A 61 -17.07 9.39 -2.42
C ASP A 61 -16.21 10.33 -1.56
N LEU A 62 -15.27 9.77 -0.79
CA LEU A 62 -14.34 10.55 0.02
C LEU A 62 -13.42 11.42 -0.85
N ARG A 63 -12.97 10.89 -1.98
CA ARG A 63 -12.17 11.63 -2.97
C ARG A 63 -12.95 12.79 -3.56
N SER A 64 -14.17 12.53 -4.04
CA SER A 64 -15.07 13.57 -4.58
C SER A 64 -15.35 14.65 -3.53
N LEU A 65 -15.72 14.25 -2.31
CA LEU A 65 -15.97 15.17 -1.20
C LEU A 65 -14.74 16.00 -0.84
N TYR A 66 -13.54 15.41 -0.87
CA TYR A 66 -12.30 16.13 -0.62
C TYR A 66 -12.06 17.24 -1.64
N PHE A 67 -12.32 16.98 -2.93
CA PHE A 67 -12.21 18.01 -3.97
C PHE A 67 -13.28 19.10 -3.84
N SER A 68 -14.52 18.76 -3.47
CA SER A 68 -15.52 19.78 -3.12
C SER A 68 -15.05 20.68 -1.97
N CYS A 69 -14.49 20.08 -0.91
CA CYS A 69 -13.92 20.82 0.21
C CYS A 69 -12.71 21.67 -0.20
N LEU A 70 -11.90 21.20 -1.16
CA LEU A 70 -10.73 21.92 -1.65
C LEU A 70 -11.13 23.17 -2.45
N LYS A 71 -12.12 23.06 -3.34
CA LYS A 71 -12.65 24.21 -4.10
C LYS A 71 -13.21 25.27 -3.16
N GLU A 72 -14.03 24.82 -2.21
CA GLU A 72 -14.59 25.64 -1.15
C GLU A 72 -13.50 26.33 -0.31
N LYS A 73 -12.46 25.60 0.11
CA LYS A 73 -11.32 26.17 0.84
C LYS A 73 -10.62 27.26 0.03
N ASN A 74 -10.43 27.06 -1.27
CA ASN A 74 -9.76 28.03 -2.14
C ASN A 74 -10.58 29.31 -2.27
N LEU A 75 -11.91 29.20 -2.46
CA LEU A 75 -12.83 30.33 -2.51
C LEU A 75 -12.75 31.17 -1.22
N LEU A 76 -12.84 30.51 -0.05
CA LEU A 76 -12.80 31.21 1.25
C LEU A 76 -11.44 31.88 1.53
N LEU A 77 -10.35 31.31 1.03
CA LEU A 77 -9.03 31.93 1.15
C LEU A 77 -8.93 33.18 0.27
N GLY A 78 -9.53 33.16 -0.93
CA GLY A 78 -9.65 34.33 -1.80
C GLY A 78 -10.43 35.46 -1.13
N GLU A 79 -11.60 35.16 -0.57
CA GLU A 79 -12.41 36.13 0.18
C GLU A 79 -11.67 36.71 1.39
N ARG A 80 -10.95 35.85 2.13
CA ARG A 80 -10.15 36.29 3.28
C ARG A 80 -9.01 37.22 2.84
N TRP A 81 -8.36 36.91 1.73
CA TRP A 81 -7.29 37.74 1.19
C TRP A 81 -7.82 39.09 0.72
N ALA A 82 -8.94 39.11 -0.01
CA ALA A 82 -9.58 40.35 -0.44
C ALA A 82 -10.02 41.22 0.76
N ALA A 83 -10.59 40.60 1.80
CA ALA A 83 -10.94 41.32 3.04
C ALA A 83 -9.69 41.91 3.70
N TYR A 84 -8.59 41.16 3.75
CA TYR A 84 -7.31 41.64 4.28
C TYR A 84 -6.75 42.83 3.50
N GLN A 85 -6.75 42.77 2.16
CA GLN A 85 -6.32 43.88 1.29
C GLN A 85 -7.17 45.13 1.48
N ASN A 86 -8.48 44.97 1.71
CA ASN A 86 -9.41 46.07 1.95
C ASN A 86 -9.44 46.53 3.42
N HIS A 87 -8.57 45.98 4.30
CA HIS A 87 -8.60 46.22 5.74
C HIS A 87 -9.97 45.97 6.40
N THR A 88 -10.77 45.05 5.84
CA THR A 88 -12.09 44.65 6.33
C THR A 88 -12.04 43.28 7.00
N LYS A 89 -13.04 42.99 7.84
CA LYS A 89 -13.17 41.67 8.46
C LYS A 89 -13.73 40.66 7.44
N PRO A 90 -13.19 39.43 7.38
CA PRO A 90 -13.69 38.42 6.46
C PRO A 90 -15.13 38.02 6.82
N PRO A 91 -16.01 37.84 5.83
CA PRO A 91 -17.38 37.40 6.07
C PRO A 91 -17.39 35.97 6.68
N LYS A 92 -18.25 35.74 7.68
CA LYS A 92 -18.50 34.44 8.34
C LYS A 92 -17.24 33.56 8.60
N HIS A 93 -16.37 34.06 9.48
CA HIS A 93 -15.07 33.47 9.87
C HIS A 93 -15.04 31.96 10.28
N GLY A 94 -16.17 31.35 10.62
CA GLY A 94 -16.24 29.94 11.05
C GLY A 94 -16.17 28.91 9.92
N ARG A 95 -16.55 29.29 8.69
CA ARG A 95 -16.72 28.37 7.54
C ARG A 95 -15.42 27.65 7.17
N LEU A 96 -14.32 28.41 7.10
CA LEU A 96 -12.98 27.87 6.78
C LEU A 96 -12.49 26.85 7.81
N LYS A 97 -12.77 27.06 9.11
CA LYS A 97 -12.40 26.12 10.18
C LYS A 97 -13.14 24.79 10.00
N LYS A 98 -14.44 24.84 9.67
CA LYS A 98 -15.26 23.65 9.42
C LYS A 98 -14.71 22.85 8.24
N VAL A 99 -14.42 23.48 7.10
CA VAL A 99 -13.86 22.82 5.90
C VAL A 99 -12.50 22.19 6.18
N LYS A 100 -11.61 22.89 6.89
CA LYS A 100 -10.32 22.30 7.28
C LYS A 100 -10.49 21.08 8.19
N LEU A 101 -11.47 21.12 9.10
CA LEU A 101 -11.77 20.00 9.98
C LEU A 101 -12.31 18.78 9.22
N THR A 102 -13.18 18.98 8.22
CA THR A 102 -13.67 17.87 7.38
C THR A 102 -12.54 17.25 6.58
N MET A 103 -11.68 18.06 5.96
CA MET A 103 -10.49 17.58 5.23
C MET A 103 -9.55 16.77 6.14
N LYS A 104 -9.28 17.26 7.36
CA LYS A 104 -8.47 16.53 8.35
C LYS A 104 -9.08 15.17 8.71
N ARG A 105 -10.40 15.11 8.89
CA ARG A 105 -11.13 13.87 9.21
C ARG A 105 -11.12 12.88 8.05
N ILE A 106 -11.30 13.35 6.82
CA ILE A 106 -11.19 12.52 5.59
C ILE A 106 -9.80 11.87 5.54
N LEU A 107 -8.74 12.67 5.68
CA LEU A 107 -7.37 12.16 5.69
C LEU A 107 -7.16 11.14 6.82
N GLY A 108 -7.65 11.43 8.03
CA GLY A 108 -7.59 10.51 9.16
C GLY A 108 -8.28 9.16 8.91
N VAL A 109 -9.42 9.16 8.20
CA VAL A 109 -10.11 7.92 7.81
C VAL A 109 -9.30 7.13 6.79
N ILE A 110 -8.78 7.79 5.74
CA ILE A 110 -7.97 7.14 4.69
C ILE A 110 -6.71 6.54 5.30
N THR A 111 -5.98 7.30 6.12
CA THR A 111 -4.76 6.83 6.79
C THR A 111 -5.03 5.60 7.67
N ARG A 112 -6.14 5.59 8.44
CA ARG A 112 -6.49 4.41 9.25
C ARG A 112 -6.85 3.19 8.42
N ARG A 113 -7.53 3.37 7.28
CA ARG A 113 -7.84 2.26 6.34
C ARG A 113 -6.57 1.66 5.75
N GLU A 114 -5.65 2.52 5.33
CA GLU A 114 -4.36 2.09 4.77
C GLU A 114 -3.53 1.33 5.82
N ILE A 115 -3.40 1.87 7.04
CA ILE A 115 -2.71 1.18 8.15
C ILE A 115 -3.34 -0.20 8.40
N HIS A 116 -4.67 -0.28 8.43
CA HIS A 116 -5.36 -1.55 8.66
C HIS A 116 -5.08 -2.58 7.55
N GLN A 117 -5.12 -2.18 6.28
CA GLN A 117 -4.79 -3.04 5.14
C GLN A 117 -3.32 -3.51 5.21
N GLN A 118 -2.41 -2.62 5.58
CA GLN A 118 -1.00 -2.94 5.78
C GLN A 118 -0.80 -3.96 6.92
N CYS A 119 -1.49 -3.80 8.05
CA CYS A 119 -1.44 -4.76 9.15
C CYS A 119 -1.95 -6.14 8.73
N ILE A 120 -3.05 -6.22 7.96
CA ILE A 120 -3.56 -7.51 7.44
C ILE A 120 -2.53 -8.16 6.54
N ARG A 121 -1.96 -7.41 5.60
CA ARG A 121 -0.93 -7.91 4.68
C ARG A 121 0.31 -8.37 5.42
N ALA A 122 0.77 -7.62 6.41
CA ALA A 122 1.92 -8.01 7.24
C ALA A 122 1.67 -9.33 7.99
N LYS A 123 0.47 -9.52 8.55
CA LYS A 123 0.09 -10.79 9.19
C LYS A 123 0.08 -11.97 8.22
N GLN A 124 -0.45 -11.77 7.01
CA GLN A 124 -0.46 -12.81 5.97
C GLN A 124 0.96 -13.21 5.56
N ILE A 125 1.83 -12.22 5.39
CA ILE A 125 3.23 -12.46 5.00
C ILE A 125 4.00 -13.18 6.13
N LEU A 126 3.79 -12.79 7.39
CA LEU A 126 4.42 -13.46 8.52
C LEU A 126 4.03 -14.94 8.57
N LYS A 127 2.75 -15.24 8.38
CA LYS A 127 2.26 -16.62 8.30
C LYS A 127 2.91 -17.41 7.15
N ALA A 128 3.00 -16.80 5.95
CA ALA A 128 3.68 -17.41 4.82
C ALA A 128 5.18 -17.64 5.07
N GLN A 129 5.82 -16.78 5.86
CA GLN A 129 7.20 -16.96 6.28
C GLN A 129 7.36 -18.14 7.25
N GLU A 130 6.49 -18.27 8.26
CA GLU A 130 6.50 -19.42 9.18
C GLU A 130 6.31 -20.74 8.42
N GLU A 131 5.35 -20.78 7.49
CA GLU A 131 5.11 -21.94 6.62
C GLU A 131 6.34 -22.27 5.76
N LYS A 132 6.99 -21.25 5.20
CA LYS A 132 8.23 -21.41 4.43
C LYS A 132 9.35 -21.99 5.30
N GLU A 133 9.58 -21.47 6.50
CA GLU A 133 10.64 -21.94 7.40
C GLU A 133 10.42 -23.41 7.81
N VAL A 134 9.17 -23.81 8.07
CA VAL A 134 8.82 -25.22 8.36
C VAL A 134 9.14 -26.13 7.17
N LEU A 135 8.80 -25.70 5.95
CA LEU A 135 9.08 -26.46 4.73
C LEU A 135 10.58 -26.53 4.41
N GLU A 136 11.32 -25.43 4.56
CA GLU A 136 12.77 -25.40 4.35
C GLU A 136 13.51 -26.29 5.35
N THR A 137 13.11 -26.29 6.62
CA THR A 137 13.71 -27.18 7.63
C THR A 137 13.40 -28.65 7.35
N ARG A 138 12.19 -28.99 6.91
CA ARG A 138 11.84 -30.35 6.48
C ARG A 138 12.66 -30.76 5.26
N MET A 139 12.74 -29.91 4.24
CA MET A 139 13.51 -30.16 3.02
C MET A 139 15.00 -30.40 3.34
N PHE A 140 15.57 -29.60 4.25
CA PHE A 140 16.96 -29.76 4.69
C PHE A 140 17.20 -31.13 5.34
N LYS A 141 16.34 -31.55 6.28
CA LYS A 141 16.44 -32.88 6.92
C LYS A 141 16.32 -34.03 5.91
N LEU A 142 15.39 -33.93 4.96
CA LEU A 142 15.23 -34.94 3.91
C LEU A 142 16.47 -35.03 3.01
N LYS A 143 17.09 -33.88 2.67
CA LYS A 143 18.35 -33.85 1.91
C LYS A 143 19.50 -34.51 2.68
N GLU A 144 19.60 -34.30 3.99
CA GLU A 144 20.60 -34.97 4.82
C GLU A 144 20.41 -36.50 4.80
N LEU A 145 19.18 -36.98 5.02
CA LEU A 145 18.85 -38.41 4.97
C LEU A 145 19.15 -39.02 3.59
N LEU A 146 18.80 -38.31 2.51
CA LEU A 146 19.09 -38.72 1.15
C LEU A 146 20.60 -38.85 0.91
N ASN A 147 21.40 -37.91 1.42
CA ASN A 147 22.85 -37.98 1.31
C ASN A 147 23.44 -39.18 2.09
N GLU A 148 22.91 -39.48 3.27
CA GLU A 148 23.30 -40.68 4.05
C GLU A 148 22.95 -41.98 3.31
N LEU A 149 21.76 -42.08 2.73
CA LEU A 149 21.33 -43.24 1.95
C LEU A 149 22.20 -43.41 0.71
N ASN A 150 22.47 -42.32 -0.03
CA ASN A 150 23.35 -42.35 -1.19
C ASN A 150 24.77 -42.82 -0.83
N PHE A 151 25.29 -42.40 0.33
CA PHE A 151 26.56 -42.89 0.83
C PHE A 151 26.53 -44.40 1.12
N LYS A 152 25.47 -44.91 1.75
CA LYS A 152 25.28 -46.35 2.02
C LYS A 152 25.16 -47.17 0.73
N ILE A 153 24.39 -46.69 -0.25
CA ILE A 153 24.22 -47.33 -1.56
C ILE A 153 25.57 -47.41 -2.27
N LYS A 154 26.33 -46.30 -2.32
CA LYS A 154 27.65 -46.22 -2.97
C LYS A 154 28.69 -47.12 -2.32
N ARG A 155 28.61 -47.35 -1.00
CA ARG A 155 29.54 -48.21 -0.26
C ARG A 155 29.20 -49.70 -0.37
N SER A 156 27.95 -50.05 -0.69
CA SER A 156 27.53 -51.45 -0.81
C SER A 156 28.22 -52.11 -2.02
N LYS A 157 28.85 -53.27 -1.81
CA LYS A 157 29.62 -53.99 -2.85
C LYS A 157 28.78 -55.00 -3.65
N LEU A 158 27.62 -55.41 -3.13
CA LEU A 158 26.74 -56.39 -3.75
C LEU A 158 25.63 -55.66 -4.51
N GLU A 159 25.58 -55.86 -5.82
CA GLU A 159 24.60 -55.21 -6.71
C GLU A 159 23.15 -55.65 -6.42
N ASP A 160 22.93 -56.94 -6.13
CA ASP A 160 21.57 -57.52 -6.02
C ASP A 160 21.08 -57.74 -4.58
N SER A 161 21.67 -57.04 -3.60
CA SER A 161 21.22 -57.18 -2.21
C SER A 161 19.81 -56.59 -2.02
N LEU A 162 18.91 -57.36 -1.41
CA LEU A 162 17.57 -56.89 -1.00
C LEU A 162 17.63 -55.60 -0.15
N ALA A 163 18.71 -55.41 0.61
CA ALA A 163 18.92 -54.18 1.38
C ALA A 163 19.21 -52.97 0.48
N LYS A 164 19.99 -53.15 -0.59
CA LYS A 164 20.33 -52.10 -1.56
C LYS A 164 19.09 -51.66 -2.32
N THR A 165 18.27 -52.60 -2.80
CA THR A 165 17.00 -52.29 -3.47
C THR A 165 16.02 -51.59 -2.54
N GLY A 166 15.99 -51.98 -1.26
CA GLY A 166 15.26 -51.27 -0.20
C GLY A 166 15.70 -49.81 -0.04
N TRP A 167 17.02 -49.56 0.04
CA TRP A 167 17.56 -48.20 0.15
C TRP A 167 17.27 -47.33 -1.07
N ILE A 168 17.37 -47.89 -2.28
CA ILE A 168 17.04 -47.20 -3.53
C ILE A 168 15.57 -46.78 -3.51
N ASN A 169 14.65 -47.69 -3.19
CA ASN A 169 13.23 -47.38 -3.10
C ASN A 169 12.93 -46.30 -2.04
N THR A 170 13.63 -46.31 -0.90
CA THR A 170 13.48 -45.24 0.10
C THR A 170 14.04 -43.91 -0.38
N ALA A 171 15.16 -43.91 -1.11
CA ALA A 171 15.73 -42.70 -1.68
C ALA A 171 14.78 -42.06 -2.70
N SER A 172 14.20 -42.85 -3.61
CA SER A 172 13.21 -42.37 -4.58
C SER A 172 11.95 -41.79 -3.92
N ARG A 173 11.50 -42.35 -2.79
CA ARG A 173 10.38 -41.77 -2.00
C ARG A 173 10.76 -40.41 -1.40
N ILE A 174 11.96 -40.28 -0.86
CA ILE A 174 12.46 -39.02 -0.29
C ILE A 174 12.64 -37.95 -1.39
N GLU A 175 13.13 -38.33 -2.58
CA GLU A 175 13.23 -37.43 -3.74
C GLU A 175 11.87 -36.86 -4.13
N ALA A 176 10.84 -37.72 -4.24
CA ALA A 176 9.49 -37.28 -4.53
C ALA A 176 8.92 -36.32 -3.46
N GLU A 177 9.18 -36.58 -2.16
CA GLU A 177 8.79 -35.65 -1.09
C GLU A 177 9.51 -34.31 -1.17
N ILE A 178 10.79 -34.29 -1.55
CA ILE A 178 11.56 -33.05 -1.75
C ILE A 178 10.97 -32.23 -2.89
N GLU A 179 10.61 -32.87 -4.01
CA GLU A 179 9.97 -32.19 -5.14
C GLU A 179 8.61 -31.58 -4.76
N GLU A 180 7.79 -32.32 -4.00
CA GLU A 180 6.50 -31.82 -3.51
C GLU A 180 6.68 -30.59 -2.59
N ILE A 181 7.69 -30.62 -1.71
CA ILE A 181 8.01 -29.49 -0.83
C ILE A 181 8.51 -28.30 -1.64
N GLU A 182 9.35 -28.52 -2.65
CA GLU A 182 9.87 -27.44 -3.51
C GLU A 182 8.73 -26.75 -4.29
N MET A 183 7.77 -27.52 -4.81
CA MET A 183 6.56 -26.98 -5.44
C MET A 183 5.76 -26.06 -4.50
N LYS A 184 5.66 -26.41 -3.21
CA LYS A 184 5.02 -25.58 -2.18
C LYS A 184 5.87 -24.35 -1.80
N LEU A 185 7.19 -24.45 -1.83
CA LEU A 185 8.11 -23.37 -1.49
C LEU A 185 8.19 -22.27 -2.56
N GLN A 186 8.09 -22.60 -3.84
CA GLN A 186 8.17 -21.62 -4.94
C GLN A 186 7.21 -20.42 -4.79
N PRO A 187 5.90 -20.59 -4.57
CA PRO A 187 4.99 -19.47 -4.35
C PRO A 187 5.32 -18.68 -3.06
N LEU A 188 5.62 -19.38 -1.95
CA LEU A 188 5.98 -18.76 -0.68
C LEU A 188 7.24 -17.89 -0.77
N ARG A 189 8.25 -18.31 -1.55
CA ARG A 189 9.45 -17.51 -1.82
C ARG A 189 9.12 -16.23 -2.59
N LYS A 190 8.18 -16.29 -3.54
CA LYS A 190 7.72 -15.12 -4.31
C LYS A 190 6.94 -14.13 -3.44
N GLU A 191 6.06 -14.63 -2.59
CA GLU A 191 5.25 -13.81 -1.67
C GLU A 191 6.12 -13.11 -0.61
N THR A 192 7.09 -13.83 -0.03
CA THR A 192 8.03 -13.28 0.95
C THR A 192 9.08 -12.34 0.33
N LEU A 193 9.32 -12.40 -0.99
CA LEU A 193 10.29 -11.53 -1.69
C LEU A 193 9.91 -10.03 -1.60
N GLN A 194 8.61 -9.72 -1.58
CA GLN A 194 8.09 -8.34 -1.57
C GLN A 194 8.49 -7.57 -0.30
N LEU A 195 8.98 -8.25 0.75
CA LEU A 195 9.51 -7.65 1.96
C LEU A 195 10.92 -7.05 1.80
N ARG A 196 11.62 -7.33 0.69
CA ARG A 196 13.04 -6.94 0.52
C ARG A 196 13.25 -5.49 0.10
N THR A 197 12.24 -4.81 -0.45
CA THR A 197 12.35 -3.39 -0.83
C THR A 197 11.67 -2.51 0.22
N PRO A 198 12.43 -1.86 1.12
CA PRO A 198 11.85 -0.87 2.01
C PRO A 198 11.30 0.28 1.14
N ASN A 199 10.00 0.51 1.20
CA ASN A 199 9.44 1.72 0.63
C ASN A 199 9.71 2.86 1.62
N TRP A 200 10.54 3.81 1.17
CA TRP A 200 11.02 4.96 1.95
C TRP A 200 9.89 5.79 2.60
N ARG A 201 8.65 5.73 2.08
CA ARG A 201 7.49 6.40 2.71
C ARG A 201 7.08 5.80 4.05
N TYR A 202 7.47 4.56 4.35
CA TYR A 202 7.01 3.81 5.52
C TYR A 202 8.10 3.57 6.58
N GLU A 203 9.32 4.06 6.35
CA GLU A 203 10.48 3.83 7.23
C GLU A 203 10.40 4.59 8.57
N LYS A 204 9.57 5.64 8.69
CA LYS A 204 9.62 6.58 9.84
C LYS A 204 8.34 6.82 10.64
N LYS A 205 7.16 6.37 10.20
CA LYS A 205 5.89 6.87 10.79
C LYS A 205 4.90 5.82 11.33
N TYR A 206 4.98 4.57 10.91
CA TYR A 206 3.99 3.53 11.27
C TYR A 206 4.59 2.13 11.52
N SER A 207 5.88 2.03 11.82
CA SER A 207 6.47 0.76 12.23
C SER A 207 6.16 0.53 13.71
N ASP A 208 5.10 -0.24 14.00
CA ASP A 208 4.90 -0.84 15.34
C ASP A 208 5.93 -1.97 15.62
N LEU A 209 6.89 -2.20 14.72
CA LEU A 209 8.04 -3.07 14.91
C LEU A 209 9.20 -2.26 15.54
N PRO A 210 9.79 -2.72 16.65
CA PRO A 210 10.86 -1.98 17.32
C PRO A 210 12.14 -2.05 16.47
N GLY A 211 12.59 -0.90 15.97
CA GLY A 211 13.93 -0.72 15.42
C GLY A 211 14.00 -0.52 13.90
N ARG A 212 15.21 -0.15 13.45
CA ARG A 212 15.56 0.00 12.03
C ARG A 212 15.51 -1.39 11.39
N ILE A 213 14.76 -1.54 10.31
CA ILE A 213 14.70 -2.81 9.57
C ILE A 213 16.03 -3.02 8.84
N THR A 214 17.01 -3.61 9.53
CA THR A 214 18.29 -4.05 8.95
C THR A 214 18.27 -5.57 8.87
N TRP A 215 17.70 -6.11 7.80
CA TRP A 215 17.73 -7.55 7.54
C TRP A 215 19.14 -7.96 7.09
N ASN A 216 20.02 -8.23 8.04
CA ASN A 216 21.22 -9.00 7.73
C ASN A 216 20.78 -10.37 7.20
N LYS A 217 21.40 -10.76 6.08
CA LYS A 217 21.12 -11.96 5.31
C LYS A 217 21.10 -13.20 6.21
N ASP A 218 20.11 -14.07 5.96
CA ASP A 218 20.13 -15.49 6.33
C ASP A 218 19.87 -15.85 7.80
N TYR A 219 18.75 -15.39 8.35
CA TYR A 219 18.22 -15.94 9.61
C TYR A 219 17.47 -17.26 9.36
N ILE A 220 18.20 -18.34 9.08
CA ILE A 220 17.65 -19.71 9.03
C ILE A 220 17.87 -20.36 10.41
N PRO A 221 16.82 -20.72 11.17
CA PRO A 221 16.96 -21.35 12.49
C PRO A 221 17.79 -22.65 12.49
N ALA A 222 17.84 -23.39 11.37
CA ALA A 222 18.70 -24.57 11.22
C ALA A 222 20.21 -24.26 11.28
N LEU A 223 20.62 -23.04 10.90
CA LEU A 223 22.01 -22.58 10.98
C LEU A 223 22.39 -22.08 12.38
N ARG A 224 21.45 -22.03 13.33
CA ARG A 224 21.65 -21.54 14.70
C ARG A 224 22.68 -22.35 15.48
N ASN A 225 22.80 -23.65 15.19
CA ASN A 225 23.75 -24.53 15.85
C ASN A 225 25.18 -24.39 15.29
N VAL A 226 25.33 -23.95 14.03
CA VAL A 226 26.63 -23.69 13.40
C VAL A 226 27.18 -22.32 13.82
N MET A 227 26.30 -21.35 14.13
CA MET A 227 26.67 -20.00 14.58
C MET A 227 26.91 -19.86 16.10
N ARG A 228 27.54 -20.85 16.76
CA ARG A 228 28.12 -20.71 18.11
C ARG A 228 29.64 -20.84 17.96
N ARG A 229 30.50 -19.86 18.23
CA ARG A 229 30.51 -18.77 19.21
C ARG A 229 31.10 -17.50 18.56
N PRO A 230 30.68 -16.27 18.91
CA PRO A 230 31.50 -15.11 18.61
C PRO A 230 32.85 -15.31 19.29
N PHE A 231 33.93 -15.25 18.51
CA PHE A 231 35.28 -15.17 19.04
C PHE A 231 35.32 -13.98 20.00
N LYS A 232 35.37 -14.24 21.32
CA LYS A 232 35.68 -13.20 22.29
C LYS A 232 37.18 -12.95 22.14
N PHE A 233 37.54 -11.89 21.43
CA PHE A 233 38.86 -11.30 21.61
C PHE A 233 38.91 -10.72 23.03
N TYR A 234 39.81 -11.26 23.84
CA TYR A 234 40.35 -10.56 25.00
C TYR A 234 41.16 -9.37 24.51
#